data_AF-A0A6L3X243-F1
#
_entry.id   AF-A0A6L3X243-F1
#
_cell.length_a   1.000
_cell.length_b   1.000
_cell.length_c   1.000
_cell.angle_alpha   90.00
_cell.angle_beta   90.00
_cell.angle_gamma   90.00
#
_symmetry.space_group_name_H-M   'P 1'
#
loop_
_entity.id
_entity.type
_entity.pdbx_description
1 polymer ?
#
loop_
_entity_poly.entity_id
_entity_poly.type
_entity_poly.pdbx_seq_one_letter_code
_entity_poly.pdbx_strand_id
1 'polypeptide(L)'
;VTFRAGDVVVPLYDDSGALVNLQLINSEGLKRTLKGGQVKGACHVIEGKKQAGKRLWIAEGYATALTVHHLTGETVMVALSSVNLLSLASLARQKHPACQIVLAADRDLSGDGQTKATAAAE
;
A
#
# COMPACT_ATOMS: atom_id res chain seq x y z
N VAL A 1 -18.41 -13.57 -3.32
CA VAL A 1 -17.67 -13.46 -2.04
C VAL A 1 -18.56 -12.68 -1.11
N THR A 2 -18.97 -13.29 -0.01
CA THR A 2 -19.76 -12.64 1.05
C THR A 2 -18.79 -12.16 2.12
N PHE A 3 -18.89 -10.88 2.48
CA PHE A 3 -18.12 -10.28 3.57
C PHE A 3 -19.04 -10.04 4.76
N ARG A 4 -18.53 -10.24 5.97
CA ARG A 4 -19.30 -10.27 7.22
C ARG A 4 -18.62 -9.48 8.33
N ALA A 5 -19.36 -9.26 9.42
CA ALA A 5 -18.79 -8.71 10.64
C ALA A 5 -17.58 -9.57 11.09
N GLY A 6 -16.47 -8.90 11.40
CA GLY A 6 -15.18 -9.53 11.70
C GLY A 6 -14.18 -9.50 10.54
N ASP A 7 -14.64 -9.26 9.31
CA ASP A 7 -13.74 -9.01 8.18
C ASP A 7 -13.14 -7.60 8.26
N VAL A 8 -11.95 -7.43 7.67
CA VAL A 8 -11.25 -6.15 7.65
C VAL A 8 -11.62 -5.37 6.39
N VAL A 9 -11.92 -4.08 6.57
CA VAL A 9 -12.15 -3.13 5.49
C VAL A 9 -11.00 -2.13 5.47
N VAL A 10 -10.33 -2.02 4.32
CA VAL A 10 -9.22 -1.10 4.08
C VAL A 10 -9.67 -0.05 3.07
N PRO A 11 -9.84 1.22 3.48
CA PRO A 11 -10.27 2.28 2.58
C PRO A 11 -9.14 2.75 1.66
N LEU A 12 -9.47 2.98 0.40
CA LEU A 12 -8.51 3.38 -0.65
C LEU A 12 -8.82 4.78 -1.14
N TYR A 13 -7.82 5.63 -1.06
CA TYR A 13 -7.90 7.03 -1.43
C TYR A 13 -7.04 7.32 -2.66
N ASP A 14 -7.49 8.23 -3.50
CA ASP A 14 -6.68 8.78 -4.58
C ASP A 14 -5.74 9.89 -4.08
N ASP A 15 -5.02 10.52 -5.00
CA ASP A 15 -4.05 11.56 -4.70
C ASP A 15 -4.69 12.89 -4.25
N SER A 16 -6.00 13.08 -4.50
CA SER A 16 -6.80 14.19 -3.98
C SER A 16 -7.30 13.95 -2.56
N GLY A 17 -7.21 12.72 -2.07
CA GLY A 17 -7.75 12.29 -0.78
C GLY A 17 -9.22 11.84 -0.84
N ALA A 18 -9.78 11.65 -2.03
CA ALA A 18 -11.13 11.13 -2.18
C ALA A 18 -11.15 9.61 -1.96
N LEU A 19 -12.16 9.10 -1.25
CA LEU A 19 -12.38 7.66 -1.10
C LEU A 19 -12.90 7.09 -2.43
N VAL A 20 -12.06 6.32 -3.12
CA VAL A 20 -12.35 5.82 -4.47
C VAL A 20 -12.66 4.33 -4.54
N ASN A 21 -12.26 3.56 -3.51
CA ASN A 21 -12.50 2.13 -3.44
C ASN A 21 -12.28 1.58 -2.01
N LEU A 22 -12.60 0.31 -1.79
CA LEU A 22 -12.30 -0.45 -0.58
C LEU A 22 -11.61 -1.76 -0.95
N GLN A 23 -10.66 -2.21 -0.13
CA GLN A 23 -10.23 -3.60 -0.09
C GLN A 23 -10.87 -4.29 1.11
N LEU A 24 -11.48 -5.44 0.86
CA LEU A 24 -12.08 -6.30 1.86
C LEU A 24 -11.19 -7.52 2.05
N ILE A 25 -10.89 -7.87 3.30
CA ILE A 25 -10.05 -9.00 3.69
C ILE A 25 -10.83 -9.84 4.68
N ASN A 26 -11.14 -11.09 4.32
CA ASN A 26 -11.92 -11.97 5.19
C ASN A 26 -11.06 -12.82 6.12
N SER A 27 -11.71 -13.56 7.02
CA SER A 27 -11.06 -14.49 7.97
C SER A 27 -10.19 -15.57 7.33
N GLU A 28 -10.45 -15.94 6.07
CA GLU A 28 -9.64 -16.91 5.32
C GLU A 28 -8.46 -16.27 4.57
N GLY A 29 -8.26 -14.95 4.72
CA GLY A 29 -7.19 -14.20 4.05
C GLY A 29 -7.50 -13.85 2.59
N LEU A 30 -8.72 -14.09 2.11
CA LEU A 30 -9.14 -13.68 0.76
C LEU A 30 -9.29 -12.17 0.69
N LYS A 31 -8.59 -11.56 -0.27
CA LYS A 31 -8.56 -10.11 -0.51
C LYS A 31 -9.32 -9.79 -1.80
N ARG A 32 -10.27 -8.86 -1.76
CA ARG A 32 -10.95 -8.33 -2.95
C ARG A 32 -11.18 -6.83 -2.84
N THR A 33 -11.06 -6.13 -3.96
CA THR A 33 -11.53 -4.75 -4.09
C THR A 33 -12.97 -4.70 -4.59
N LEU A 34 -13.67 -3.58 -4.39
CA LEU A 34 -14.99 -3.39 -4.97
C LEU A 34 -14.89 -3.27 -6.49
N LYS A 35 -15.73 -4.04 -7.19
CA LYS A 35 -15.76 -4.05 -8.65
C LYS A 35 -16.16 -2.67 -9.18
N GLY A 36 -15.42 -2.16 -10.15
CA GLY A 36 -15.64 -0.84 -10.75
C GLY A 36 -15.00 0.32 -10.00
N GLY A 37 -14.47 0.11 -8.80
CA GLY A 37 -13.70 1.13 -8.08
C GLY A 37 -12.27 1.25 -8.62
N GLN A 38 -11.67 2.43 -8.43
CA GLN A 38 -10.28 2.68 -8.83
C GLN A 38 -9.31 1.85 -7.97
N VAL A 39 -8.23 1.35 -8.58
CA VAL A 39 -7.14 0.67 -7.85
C VAL A 39 -5.80 1.30 -8.20
N LYS A 40 -5.54 1.55 -9.49
CA LYS A 40 -4.30 2.19 -9.94
C LYS A 40 -4.18 3.58 -9.34
N GLY A 41 -3.06 3.85 -8.69
CA GLY A 41 -2.78 5.14 -8.03
C GLY A 41 -3.60 5.39 -6.76
N ALA A 42 -4.50 4.48 -6.37
CA ALA A 42 -5.19 4.52 -5.10
C ALA A 42 -4.39 3.76 -4.04
N CYS A 43 -4.45 4.20 -2.80
CA CYS A 43 -3.75 3.56 -1.68
C CYS A 43 -4.48 3.75 -0.35
N HIS A 44 -4.11 2.95 0.63
CA HIS A 44 -4.35 3.27 2.03
C HIS A 44 -3.07 3.89 2.62
N VAL A 45 -3.21 4.84 3.56
CA VAL A 45 -2.06 5.44 4.24
C VAL A 45 -2.20 5.22 5.73
N ILE A 46 -1.18 4.61 6.33
CA ILE A 46 -1.04 4.50 7.79
C ILE A 46 -0.13 5.65 8.22
N GLU A 47 -0.69 6.64 8.88
CA GLU A 47 0.02 7.85 9.27
C GLU A 47 1.02 7.59 10.41
N GLY A 48 2.29 7.90 10.14
CA GLY A 48 3.36 7.88 11.13
C GLY A 48 3.27 9.03 12.12
N LYS A 49 4.06 8.94 13.20
CA LYS A 49 4.33 10.13 14.01
C LYS A 49 5.13 11.11 13.15
N LYS A 50 4.71 12.38 13.13
CA LYS A 50 5.34 13.47 12.36
C LYS A 50 6.81 13.70 12.77
N GLN A 51 7.70 12.81 12.35
CA GLN A 51 9.14 12.99 12.34
C GLN A 51 9.48 13.33 10.89
N ALA A 52 9.96 14.54 10.68
CA ALA A 52 10.05 15.14 9.36
C ALA A 52 10.80 14.27 8.33
N GLY A 53 10.08 13.88 7.26
CA GLY A 53 10.49 14.04 5.86
C GLY A 53 11.66 13.21 5.32
N LYS A 54 12.24 12.28 6.07
CA LYS A 54 13.38 11.51 5.58
C LYS A 54 13.00 10.24 4.83
N ARG A 55 11.91 9.57 5.22
CA ARG A 55 11.57 8.25 4.70
C ARG A 55 10.07 8.05 4.58
N LEU A 56 9.67 7.42 3.47
CA LEU A 56 8.31 7.01 3.19
C LEU A 56 8.35 5.54 2.75
N TRP A 57 7.54 4.72 3.38
CA TRP A 57 7.42 3.32 3.03
C TRP A 57 6.27 3.10 2.07
N ILE A 58 6.45 2.19 1.12
CA ILE A 58 5.37 1.63 0.32
C ILE A 58 5.40 0.13 0.51
N ALA A 59 4.36 -0.43 1.12
CA ALA A 59 4.23 -1.86 1.34
C ALA A 59 3.22 -2.47 0.37
N GLU A 60 3.47 -3.71 -0.05
CA GLU A 60 2.57 -4.39 -0.99
C GLU A 60 1.20 -4.68 -0.38
N GLY A 61 1.16 -5.28 0.81
CA GLY A 61 -0.08 -5.65 1.51
C GLY A 61 -0.32 -4.89 2.80
N TYR A 62 -1.57 -4.84 3.25
CA TYR A 62 -1.96 -4.15 4.49
C TYR A 62 -1.29 -4.72 5.75
N ALA A 63 -1.18 -6.05 5.86
CA ALA A 63 -0.52 -6.68 7.00
C ALA A 63 0.99 -6.36 7.06
N THR A 64 1.66 -6.39 5.90
CA THR A 64 3.06 -5.96 5.75
C THR A 64 3.21 -4.49 6.14
N ALA A 65 2.30 -3.63 5.68
CA ALA A 65 2.30 -2.21 6.01
C ALA A 65 2.15 -1.95 7.52
N LEU A 66 1.19 -2.62 8.17
CA LEU A 66 0.99 -2.55 9.62
C LEU A 66 2.25 -2.97 10.38
N THR A 67 2.91 -4.04 9.93
CA THR A 67 4.14 -4.54 10.57
C THR A 67 5.26 -3.52 10.45
N VAL A 68 5.48 -2.96 9.26
CA VAL A 68 6.46 -1.88 9.03
C VAL A 68 6.15 -0.69 9.92
N HIS A 69 4.91 -0.20 9.89
CA HIS A 69 4.48 0.94 10.71
C HIS A 69 4.69 0.69 12.21
N HIS A 70 4.36 -0.51 12.70
CA HIS A 70 4.53 -0.85 14.11
C HIS A 70 6.02 -0.86 14.54
N LEU A 71 6.91 -1.33 13.65
CA LEU A 71 8.34 -1.40 13.92
C LEU A 71 9.06 -0.04 13.79
N THR A 72 8.60 0.83 12.89
CA THR A 72 9.31 2.09 12.58
C THR A 72 8.61 3.33 13.15
N GLY A 73 7.30 3.28 13.34
CA GLY A 73 6.46 4.44 13.64
C GLY A 73 6.33 5.45 12.49
N GLU A 74 6.83 5.11 11.29
CA GLU A 74 6.86 5.98 10.11
C GLU A 74 5.60 5.80 9.25
N THR A 75 5.37 6.75 8.32
CA THR A 75 4.24 6.69 7.38
C THR A 75 4.45 5.58 6.36
N VAL A 76 3.40 4.79 6.13
CA VAL A 76 3.40 3.67 5.17
C VAL A 76 2.21 3.78 4.22
N MET A 77 2.48 3.83 2.93
CA MET A 77 1.48 3.68 1.88
C MET A 77 1.28 2.20 1.56
N VAL A 78 0.03 1.78 1.36
CA VAL A 78 -0.33 0.39 1.04
C VAL A 78 -0.74 0.28 -0.42
N ALA A 79 0.03 -0.48 -1.20
CA ALA A 79 -0.17 -0.67 -2.63
C ALA A 79 -1.28 -1.66 -2.99
N LEU A 80 -1.63 -2.55 -2.06
CA LEU A 80 -2.62 -3.66 -2.18
C LEU A 80 -2.18 -4.83 -3.05
N SER A 81 -1.27 -4.60 -3.99
CA SER A 81 -0.73 -5.60 -4.91
C SER A 81 0.58 -5.12 -5.52
N SER A 82 1.42 -6.06 -5.92
CA SER A 82 2.70 -5.78 -6.59
C SER A 82 2.58 -4.92 -7.85
N VAL A 83 1.47 -5.02 -8.59
CA VAL A 83 1.26 -4.23 -9.82
C VAL A 83 1.03 -2.73 -9.58
N ASN A 84 0.64 -2.34 -8.36
CA ASN A 84 0.41 -0.93 -8.00
C ASN A 84 1.64 -0.28 -7.35
N LEU A 85 2.69 -1.05 -7.02
CA LEU A 85 3.92 -0.55 -6.40
C LEU A 85 4.56 0.57 -7.23
N LEU A 86 4.75 0.35 -8.54
CA LEU A 86 5.31 1.34 -9.43
C LEU A 86 4.47 2.62 -9.49
N SER A 87 3.13 2.47 -9.61
CA SER A 87 2.23 3.63 -9.68
C SER A 87 2.30 4.48 -8.42
N LEU A 88 2.36 3.86 -7.23
CA LEU A 88 2.52 4.58 -5.97
C LEU A 88 3.92 5.14 -5.77
N ALA A 89 4.97 4.44 -6.19
CA ALA A 89 6.35 4.93 -6.10
C ALA A 89 6.53 6.20 -6.93
N SER A 90 6.00 6.23 -8.15
CA SER A 90 6.02 7.43 -8.99
C SER A 90 5.24 8.59 -8.36
N LEU A 91 4.04 8.33 -7.83
CA LEU A 91 3.23 9.35 -7.15
C LEU A 91 3.93 9.89 -5.90
N ALA A 92 4.51 9.01 -5.08
CA ALA A 92 5.26 9.36 -3.89
C ALA A 92 6.48 10.22 -4.22
N ARG A 93 7.23 9.87 -5.28
CA ARG A 93 8.38 10.66 -5.75
C ARG A 93 7.96 12.04 -6.24
N GLN A 94 6.83 12.16 -6.94
CA GLN A 94 6.31 13.43 -7.39
C GLN A 94 5.92 14.34 -6.21
N LYS A 95 5.23 13.80 -5.19
CA LYS A 95 4.78 14.56 -4.01
C LYS A 95 5.91 14.85 -3.01
N HIS A 96 6.88 13.96 -2.91
CA HIS A 96 7.99 14.05 -1.96
C HIS A 96 9.35 13.86 -2.65
N PRO A 97 9.80 14.81 -3.49
CA PRO A 97 11.00 14.63 -4.33
C PRO A 97 12.28 14.33 -3.55
N ALA A 98 12.41 14.85 -2.33
CA ALA A 98 13.60 14.68 -1.49
C ALA A 98 13.51 13.50 -0.50
N CYS A 99 12.37 12.79 -0.45
CA CYS A 99 12.17 11.71 0.51
C CYS A 99 12.85 10.41 0.05
N GLN A 100 13.41 9.63 0.99
CA GLN A 100 13.81 8.25 0.71
C GLN A 100 12.56 7.38 0.61
N ILE A 101 12.33 6.78 -0.55
CA ILE A 101 11.22 5.84 -0.74
C ILE A 101 11.77 4.44 -0.52
N VAL A 102 11.13 3.67 0.36
CA VAL A 102 11.50 2.28 0.65
C VAL A 102 10.33 1.37 0.33
N LEU A 103 10.59 0.37 -0.52
CA LEU A 103 9.58 -0.59 -0.94
C LEU A 103 9.67 -1.87 -0.10
N ALA A 104 8.60 -2.21 0.60
CA ALA A 104 8.44 -3.43 1.38
C ALA A 104 7.48 -4.38 0.66
N ALA A 105 8.00 -5.08 -0.35
CA ALA A 105 7.24 -6.06 -1.11
C ALA A 105 7.32 -7.46 -0.49
N ASP A 106 6.30 -8.27 -0.76
CA ASP A 106 6.24 -9.63 -0.21
C ASP A 106 7.28 -10.52 -0.92
N ARG A 107 7.85 -11.47 -0.17
CA ARG A 107 8.73 -12.52 -0.72
C ARG A 107 7.90 -13.73 -1.11
N ASP A 108 7.31 -13.68 -2.30
CA ASP A 108 6.55 -14.79 -2.88
C ASP A 108 7.44 -15.78 -3.64
N LEU A 109 6.97 -17.04 -3.78
CA LEU A 109 7.68 -18.08 -4.53
C LEU A 109 7.79 -17.75 -6.03
N SER A 110 6.87 -16.94 -6.55
CA SER A 110 6.90 -16.42 -7.93
C SER A 110 8.02 -15.41 -8.17
N GLY A 111 8.48 -14.70 -7.14
CA GLY A 111 9.45 -13.62 -7.27
C GLY A 111 8.88 -12.31 -7.83
N ASP A 112 7.56 -12.27 -8.06
CA ASP A 112 6.84 -11.16 -8.67
C ASP A 112 6.94 -9.89 -7.81
N GLY A 113 6.73 -10.05 -6.50
CA GLY A 113 6.81 -8.94 -5.56
C GLY A 113 8.17 -8.25 -5.59
N GLN A 114 9.25 -9.04 -5.57
CA GLN A 114 10.61 -8.51 -5.57
C GLN A 114 10.97 -7.88 -6.92
N THR A 115 10.61 -8.52 -8.03
CA THR A 115 10.88 -7.98 -9.37
C THR A 115 10.21 -6.63 -9.58
N LYS A 116 8.94 -6.51 -9.19
CA LYS A 116 8.17 -5.26 -9.32
C LYS A 116 8.64 -4.18 -8.34
N ALA A 117 9.09 -4.58 -7.14
CA ALA A 117 9.72 -3.65 -6.21
C ALA A 117 11.03 -3.09 -6.76
N THR A 118 11.92 -3.94 -7.28
CA THR A 118 13.18 -3.50 -7.90
C THR A 118 12.90 -2.52 -9.04
N ALA A 119 11.98 -2.85 -9.95
CA ALA A 119 11.60 -1.97 -11.05
C ALA A 119 10.98 -0.64 -10.59
N ALA A 120 10.32 -0.61 -9.43
CA ALA A 120 9.72 0.61 -8.87
C ALA A 120 10.72 1.44 -8.04
N ALA A 121 11.89 0.89 -7.73
CA ALA A 121 12.96 1.59 -7.01
C ALA A 121 13.94 2.31 -7.96
N GLU A 122 13.93 1.95 -9.24
CA GLU A 122 14.63 2.65 -10.34
C GLU A 122 13.96 3.98 -10.69
#